data_AF-A0A9P9CGX7-F1
#
_entry.id   AF-A0A9P9CGX7-F1
#
_cell.length_a   1.000
_cell.length_b   1.000
_cell.length_c   1.000
_cell.angle_alpha   90.00
_cell.angle_beta   90.00
_cell.angle_gamma   90.00
#
_symmetry.space_group_name_H-M   'P 1'
#
loop_
_entity.id
_entity.type
_entity.pdbx_description
1 polymer ?
#
loop_
_entity_poly.entity_id
_entity_poly.type
_entity_poly.pdbx_seq_one_letter_code
_entity_poly.pdbx_strand_id
1 'polypeptide(L)'
;MLRSAIKVNAPHARVPAELWAAVWSYLPITDRLAVTMVSRDWRNMALTTPSLWNEIQYHASTHTVTCECVFCLNDTRNALCGACGRRRPENYHNLSLVKRIISCSGDLPVSTDISIFGNAHAKDIANALKAVSHRLVFLHLALDDARQSREFFSRFKSLTALKSLIILTEAEQDDDDDDDDERIGHMLFSPGLELPVLEHLEVEGPYDINTKISVGCVRYLRVPISNIDDIVLAMSLCPAAKHFHFQAGDTTLDLPTVATCQAVRERLTSAPPFSIRVSDLYETDLSSVLSLLHDASLPSLSLAFRSDSEVDIQAFSIFRDVEDATDISWTYDVRDPMLHTLQVTSSKDISRAITYEPTHTDLSGYARAMWDKIAASRTLLNLRIGSDILVEHLAAIPSMSSLIELTLDCRGSELLFEAFIPGFDTLMDPPRHDLERFPNLRVLRLVGDLSVSTGSIASTDGIKWHVRGYRKPNDFVKLEQLVLVGVTLSGPLCTLDELANCVVIRTVEQGEEIAQETRNVVLAHYRGARSSTHSYNCSVPL
;
A
#
# COMPACT_ATOMS: atom_id res chain seq x y z
N MET A 1 50.03 0.33 -50.03
CA MET A 1 49.46 -0.75 -49.20
C MET A 1 48.35 -0.19 -48.32
N LEU A 2 47.17 0.03 -48.89
CA LEU A 2 45.95 0.48 -48.21
C LEU A 2 45.15 -0.76 -47.77
N ARG A 3 45.26 -1.16 -46.50
CA ARG A 3 44.30 -2.11 -45.91
C ARG A 3 43.02 -1.34 -45.60
N SER A 4 42.18 -1.20 -46.62
CA SER A 4 40.74 -0.96 -46.50
C SER A 4 40.14 -2.17 -45.78
N ALA A 5 40.21 -2.17 -44.45
CA ALA A 5 39.52 -3.15 -43.64
C ALA A 5 38.03 -2.86 -43.74
N ILE A 6 37.30 -3.76 -44.36
CA ILE A 6 35.83 -3.80 -44.32
C ILE A 6 35.45 -3.87 -42.84
N LYS A 7 35.07 -2.73 -42.25
CA LYS A 7 34.41 -2.69 -40.95
C LYS A 7 33.10 -3.46 -41.13
N VAL A 8 33.09 -4.72 -40.72
CA VAL A 8 31.84 -5.43 -40.47
C VAL A 8 31.16 -4.64 -39.37
N ASN A 9 30.20 -3.79 -39.76
CA ASN A 9 29.40 -3.03 -38.82
C ASN A 9 28.70 -4.05 -37.93
N ALA A 10 29.18 -4.18 -36.69
CA ALA A 10 28.57 -5.08 -35.75
C ALA A 10 27.07 -4.73 -35.64
N PRO A 11 26.17 -5.72 -35.53
CA PRO A 11 24.72 -5.49 -35.63
C PRO A 11 24.20 -4.38 -34.69
N HIS A 12 24.84 -4.20 -33.53
CA HIS A 12 24.53 -3.17 -32.55
C HIS A 12 24.84 -1.73 -33.02
N ALA A 13 25.72 -1.54 -34.00
CA ALA A 13 26.08 -0.24 -34.57
C ALA A 13 24.96 0.37 -35.44
N ARG A 14 23.89 -0.38 -35.71
CA ARG A 14 22.71 0.10 -36.47
C ARG A 14 21.64 0.76 -35.60
N VAL A 15 21.74 0.60 -34.29
CA VAL A 15 20.76 1.15 -33.35
C VAL A 15 21.20 2.59 -32.99
N PRO A 16 20.34 3.61 -33.21
CA PRO A 16 20.62 4.99 -32.80
C PRO A 16 20.98 5.12 -31.33
N ALA A 17 21.82 6.11 -31.00
CA ALA A 17 22.31 6.33 -29.65
C ALA A 17 21.18 6.61 -28.65
N GLU A 18 20.14 7.29 -29.11
CA GLU A 18 18.95 7.65 -28.34
C GLU A 18 18.15 6.41 -27.92
N LEU A 19 18.09 5.39 -28.78
CA LEU A 19 17.42 4.13 -28.46
C LEU A 19 18.23 3.33 -27.43
N TRP A 20 19.56 3.32 -27.54
CA TRP A 20 20.42 2.70 -26.52
C TRP A 20 20.29 3.40 -25.19
N ALA A 21 20.31 4.74 -25.16
CA ALA A 21 20.08 5.51 -23.95
C ALA A 21 18.70 5.21 -23.33
N ALA A 22 17.64 5.13 -24.14
CA ALA A 22 16.31 4.76 -23.66
C ALA A 22 16.27 3.34 -23.08
N VAL A 23 17.00 2.38 -23.67
CA VAL A 23 17.13 1.03 -23.10
C VAL A 23 17.89 1.08 -21.77
N TRP A 24 19.00 1.83 -21.72
CA TRP A 24 19.84 1.92 -20.53
C TRP A 24 19.20 2.70 -19.38
N SER A 25 18.23 3.58 -19.63
CA SER A 25 17.49 4.24 -18.55
C SER A 25 16.64 3.27 -17.73
N TYR A 26 16.25 2.12 -18.28
CA TYR A 26 15.57 1.06 -17.52
C TYR A 26 16.51 0.21 -16.68
N LEU A 27 17.82 0.35 -16.84
CA LEU A 27 18.82 -0.39 -16.07
C LEU A 27 19.08 0.30 -14.73
N PRO A 28 19.35 -0.46 -13.65
CA PRO A 28 19.85 0.11 -12.40
C PRO A 28 21.23 0.75 -12.60
N ILE A 29 21.64 1.65 -11.69
CA ILE A 29 22.88 2.43 -11.85
C ILE A 29 24.13 1.54 -12.00
N THR A 30 24.17 0.40 -11.31
CA THR A 30 25.27 -0.59 -11.42
C THR A 30 25.42 -1.13 -12.83
N ASP A 31 24.30 -1.38 -13.50
CA ASP A 31 24.27 -1.96 -14.83
C ASP A 31 24.55 -0.88 -15.89
N ARG A 32 24.11 0.37 -15.66
CA ARG A 32 24.53 1.53 -16.46
C ARG A 32 26.06 1.71 -16.42
N LEU A 33 26.69 1.47 -15.27
CA LEU A 33 28.16 1.46 -15.19
C LEU A 33 28.78 0.30 -15.96
N ALA A 34 28.20 -0.90 -15.87
CA ALA A 34 28.66 -2.06 -16.63
C ALA A 34 28.58 -1.82 -18.16
N VAL A 35 27.55 -1.13 -18.64
CA VAL A 35 27.43 -0.68 -20.05
C VAL A 35 28.65 0.13 -20.48
N THR A 36 29.18 0.99 -19.61
CA THR A 36 30.40 1.78 -19.91
C THR A 36 31.67 0.93 -20.05
N MET A 37 31.62 -0.37 -19.74
CA MET A 37 32.73 -1.30 -19.83
C MET A 37 32.66 -2.21 -21.05
N VAL A 38 31.52 -2.25 -21.77
CA VAL A 38 31.31 -3.14 -22.92
C VAL A 38 32.18 -2.75 -24.13
N SER A 39 32.16 -1.48 -24.52
CA SER A 39 32.94 -0.96 -25.64
C SER A 39 33.27 0.52 -25.45
N ARG A 40 34.24 1.04 -26.22
CA ARG A 40 34.57 2.46 -26.21
C ARG A 40 33.39 3.34 -26.67
N ASP A 41 32.62 2.87 -27.65
CA ASP A 41 31.48 3.61 -28.20
C ASP A 41 30.34 3.67 -27.18
N TRP A 42 30.04 2.55 -26.51
CA TRP A 42 29.03 2.50 -25.44
C TRP A 42 29.44 3.37 -24.26
N ARG A 43 30.72 3.33 -23.86
CA ARG A 43 31.25 4.23 -22.83
C ARG A 43 31.03 5.68 -23.18
N ASN A 44 31.42 6.08 -24.40
CA ASN A 44 31.28 7.47 -24.82
C ASN A 44 29.81 7.88 -24.81
N MET A 45 28.96 7.09 -25.46
CA MET A 45 27.52 7.33 -25.54
C MET A 45 26.87 7.46 -24.15
N ALA A 46 27.15 6.53 -23.25
CA ALA A 46 26.60 6.56 -21.91
C ALA A 46 27.08 7.80 -21.13
N LEU A 47 28.38 8.08 -21.13
CA LEU A 47 28.95 9.22 -20.38
C LEU A 47 28.55 10.58 -20.96
N THR A 48 28.25 10.68 -22.25
CA THR A 48 27.77 11.92 -22.89
C THR A 48 26.26 12.08 -22.87
N THR A 49 25.51 11.17 -22.21
CA THR A 49 24.05 11.25 -22.12
C THR A 49 23.62 11.53 -20.68
N PRO A 50 23.39 12.81 -20.31
CA PRO A 50 23.17 13.20 -18.92
C PRO A 50 21.94 12.56 -18.27
N SER A 51 20.90 12.25 -19.05
CA SER A 51 19.66 11.64 -18.56
C SER A 51 19.86 10.24 -17.98
N LEU A 52 20.98 9.58 -18.23
CA LEU A 52 21.33 8.29 -17.62
C LEU A 52 21.85 8.43 -16.18
N TRP A 53 22.21 9.65 -15.78
CA TRP A 53 22.96 9.95 -14.55
C TRP A 53 22.22 10.93 -13.63
N ASN A 54 20.93 11.17 -13.86
CA ASN A 54 20.10 12.05 -13.04
C ASN A 54 19.60 11.40 -11.74
N GLU A 55 19.77 10.08 -11.61
CA GLU A 55 19.48 9.32 -10.40
C GLU A 55 20.78 9.01 -9.66
N ILE A 56 20.89 9.46 -8.41
CA ILE A 56 22.02 9.22 -7.55
C ILE A 56 21.60 8.26 -6.45
N GLN A 57 22.29 7.13 -6.34
CA GLN A 57 22.15 6.22 -5.20
C GLN A 57 23.44 6.25 -4.40
N TYR A 58 23.37 6.75 -3.17
CA TYR A 58 24.46 6.72 -2.21
C TYR A 58 24.19 5.68 -1.15
N HIS A 59 25.19 4.87 -0.86
CA HIS A 59 25.14 3.97 0.28
C HIS A 59 26.45 4.04 1.04
N ALA A 60 26.36 4.20 2.34
CA ALA A 60 27.47 4.05 3.26
C ALA A 60 27.04 3.23 4.46
N SER A 61 27.83 2.22 4.81
CA SER A 61 27.63 1.44 6.02
C SER A 61 28.96 1.20 6.71
N THR A 62 29.01 1.51 8.00
CA THR A 62 30.13 1.13 8.89
C THR A 62 29.82 -0.13 9.70
N HIS A 63 28.64 -0.73 9.48
CA HIS A 63 28.25 -1.97 10.15
C HIS A 63 29.20 -3.10 9.78
N THR A 64 29.58 -3.89 10.79
CA THR A 64 30.33 -5.12 10.57
C THR A 64 29.42 -6.18 9.96
N VAL A 65 30.00 -7.24 9.41
CA VAL A 65 29.22 -8.39 8.93
C VAL A 65 28.42 -9.09 10.04
N THR A 66 28.64 -8.76 11.30
CA THR A 66 27.95 -9.31 12.47
C THR A 66 26.90 -8.36 13.05
N CYS A 67 26.59 -7.25 12.39
CA CYS A 67 25.54 -6.34 12.86
C CYS A 67 24.16 -6.99 12.76
N GLU A 68 23.37 -6.87 13.82
CA GLU A 68 22.01 -7.42 13.97
C GLU A 68 20.94 -6.31 14.00
N CYS A 69 21.24 -5.08 13.55
CA CYS A 69 20.23 -4.02 13.50
C CYS A 69 19.10 -4.38 12.51
N VAL A 70 17.93 -3.75 12.70
CA VAL A 70 16.71 -4.05 11.95
C VAL A 70 16.93 -3.86 10.44
N PHE A 71 17.63 -2.81 9.99
CA PHE A 71 18.00 -2.66 8.57
C PHE A 71 18.90 -3.79 8.04
N CYS A 72 19.89 -4.26 8.81
CA CYS A 72 20.78 -5.35 8.38
C CYS A 72 20.05 -6.70 8.30
N LEU A 73 19.03 -6.91 9.13
CA LEU A 73 18.22 -8.13 9.18
C LEU A 73 17.08 -8.13 8.14
N ASN A 74 16.31 -7.04 8.05
CA ASN A 74 15.14 -6.95 7.19
C ASN A 74 15.51 -6.66 5.73
N ASP A 75 16.60 -5.92 5.51
CA ASP A 75 16.99 -5.54 4.16
C ASP A 75 17.96 -6.55 3.54
N THR A 76 17.41 -7.71 3.17
CA THR A 76 18.12 -8.69 2.32
C THR A 76 18.61 -8.08 1.00
N ARG A 77 18.06 -6.93 0.55
CA ARG A 77 18.49 -6.20 -0.66
C ARG A 77 19.62 -5.20 -0.40
N ASN A 78 19.77 -4.67 0.82
CA ASN A 78 20.85 -3.74 1.16
C ASN A 78 22.05 -4.42 1.84
N ALA A 79 21.83 -5.47 2.63
CA ALA A 79 22.93 -6.28 3.15
C ALA A 79 23.68 -6.97 2.00
N LEU A 80 22.96 -7.34 0.93
CA LEU A 80 23.53 -8.00 -0.24
C LEU A 80 23.70 -7.00 -1.40
N CYS A 81 24.75 -7.20 -2.20
CA CYS A 81 24.88 -6.55 -3.49
C CYS A 81 23.75 -7.04 -4.41
N GLY A 82 22.82 -6.16 -4.79
CA GLY A 82 21.67 -6.54 -5.63
C GLY A 82 22.03 -7.23 -6.95
N ALA A 83 23.25 -7.04 -7.46
CA ALA A 83 23.73 -7.69 -8.67
C ALA A 83 24.30 -9.11 -8.45
N CYS A 84 24.80 -9.45 -7.26
CA CYS A 84 25.48 -10.74 -7.02
C CYS A 84 25.06 -11.48 -5.75
N GLY A 85 24.15 -10.93 -4.95
CA GLY A 85 23.67 -11.53 -3.71
C GLY A 85 24.72 -11.70 -2.62
N ARG A 86 25.90 -11.06 -2.73
CA ARG A 86 26.98 -11.15 -1.72
C ARG A 86 26.89 -10.01 -0.73
N ARG A 87 27.23 -10.26 0.54
CA ARG A 87 27.32 -9.20 1.55
C ARG A 87 28.28 -8.09 1.11
N ARG A 88 27.88 -6.83 1.32
CA ARG A 88 28.75 -5.67 1.07
C ARG A 88 29.95 -5.72 2.03
N PRO A 89 31.15 -5.26 1.62
CA PRO A 89 32.30 -5.18 2.51
C PRO A 89 32.02 -4.26 3.71
N GLU A 90 32.68 -4.50 4.83
CA GLU A 90 32.67 -3.56 5.97
C GLU A 90 33.22 -2.19 5.53
N ASN A 91 32.69 -1.10 6.10
CA ASN A 91 33.05 0.28 5.77
C ASN A 91 32.87 0.62 4.28
N TYR A 92 31.94 -0.04 3.60
CA TYR A 92 31.66 0.24 2.20
C TYR A 92 30.93 1.57 2.05
N HIS A 93 31.46 2.44 1.19
CA HIS A 93 30.76 3.63 0.70
C HIS A 93 31.06 3.88 -0.79
N ASN A 94 30.10 4.42 -1.54
CA ASN A 94 30.26 4.68 -2.98
C ASN A 94 30.43 6.18 -3.33
N LEU A 95 30.93 7.00 -2.39
CA LEU A 95 31.07 8.46 -2.59
C LEU A 95 31.82 8.87 -3.87
N SER A 96 32.91 8.18 -4.21
CA SER A 96 33.70 8.48 -5.42
C SER A 96 32.90 8.27 -6.70
N LEU A 97 32.02 7.27 -6.71
CA LEU A 97 31.12 7.02 -7.82
C LEU A 97 30.06 8.13 -7.90
N VAL A 98 29.46 8.51 -6.78
CA VAL A 98 28.48 9.60 -6.73
C VAL A 98 29.05 10.91 -7.28
N LYS A 99 30.26 11.29 -6.87
CA LYS A 99 30.96 12.48 -7.41
C LYS A 99 31.09 12.43 -8.94
N ARG A 100 31.32 11.24 -9.50
CA ARG A 100 31.39 11.05 -10.95
C ARG A 100 30.02 11.13 -11.62
N ILE A 101 28.99 10.51 -11.06
CA ILE A 101 27.60 10.60 -11.55
C ILE A 101 27.14 12.06 -11.58
N ILE A 102 27.41 12.81 -10.51
CA ILE A 102 27.13 14.26 -10.42
C ILE A 102 27.73 15.00 -11.62
N SER A 103 29.00 14.73 -11.95
CA SER A 103 29.67 15.37 -13.10
C SER A 103 29.06 14.98 -14.45
N CYS A 104 28.47 13.78 -14.58
CA CYS A 104 27.86 13.31 -15.82
C CYS A 104 26.41 13.78 -15.99
N SER A 105 25.72 14.12 -14.89
CA SER A 105 24.30 14.50 -14.90
C SER A 105 23.98 15.86 -15.52
N GLY A 106 24.98 16.68 -15.85
CA GLY A 106 24.81 17.98 -16.52
C GLY A 106 23.94 18.94 -15.70
N ASP A 107 22.99 19.60 -16.36
CA ASP A 107 22.06 20.56 -15.74
C ASP A 107 20.66 19.96 -15.49
N LEU A 108 20.49 18.64 -15.66
CA LEU A 108 19.19 17.99 -15.50
C LEU A 108 18.76 17.92 -14.03
N PRO A 109 17.45 17.90 -13.72
CA PRO A 109 16.95 17.63 -12.38
C PRO A 109 17.54 16.35 -11.80
N VAL A 110 17.94 16.37 -10.53
CA VAL A 110 18.57 15.22 -9.84
C VAL A 110 17.62 14.64 -8.81
N SER A 111 17.45 13.33 -8.84
CA SER A 111 16.79 12.55 -7.79
C SER A 111 17.85 11.78 -7.03
N THR A 112 17.80 11.82 -5.69
CA THR A 112 18.80 11.16 -4.86
C THR A 112 18.14 10.23 -3.84
N ASP A 113 18.71 9.05 -3.69
CA ASP A 113 18.40 8.06 -2.67
C ASP A 113 19.69 7.78 -1.88
N ILE A 114 19.68 8.08 -0.58
CA ILE A 114 20.84 8.04 0.30
C ILE A 114 20.52 7.13 1.46
N SER A 115 21.31 6.08 1.64
CA SER A 115 21.24 5.24 2.85
C SER A 115 22.57 5.32 3.61
N ILE A 116 22.53 5.71 4.87
CA ILE A 116 23.69 5.88 5.75
C ILE A 116 23.43 5.07 7.02
N PHE A 117 24.36 4.17 7.34
CA PHE A 117 24.26 3.30 8.51
C PHE A 117 25.59 3.26 9.28
N GLY A 118 25.49 3.31 10.60
CA GLY A 118 26.56 3.55 11.56
C GLY A 118 27.17 4.95 11.43
N ASN A 119 28.38 5.15 11.97
CA ASN A 119 29.09 6.44 12.03
C ASN A 119 29.59 7.01 10.68
N ALA A 120 28.94 6.69 9.57
CA ALA A 120 29.31 7.14 8.25
C ALA A 120 29.05 8.64 8.05
N HIS A 121 29.90 9.28 7.23
CA HIS A 121 29.97 10.73 7.12
C HIS A 121 28.84 11.33 6.23
N ALA A 122 27.65 11.55 6.80
CA ALA A 122 26.56 12.28 6.14
C ALA A 122 27.00 13.66 5.58
N LYS A 123 27.96 14.31 6.26
CA LYS A 123 28.61 15.55 5.80
C LYS A 123 29.30 15.41 4.43
N ASP A 124 29.92 14.26 4.14
CA ASP A 124 30.71 14.09 2.92
C ASP A 124 29.84 13.98 1.68
N ILE A 125 28.73 13.24 1.78
CA ILE A 125 27.75 13.17 0.70
C ILE A 125 27.01 14.51 0.54
N ALA A 126 26.65 15.18 1.64
CA ALA A 126 26.06 16.52 1.58
C ALA A 126 26.98 17.53 0.86
N ASN A 127 28.29 17.49 1.14
CA ASN A 127 29.29 18.32 0.47
C ASN A 127 29.38 18.01 -1.03
N ALA A 128 29.28 16.74 -1.43
CA ALA A 128 29.25 16.37 -2.84
C ALA A 128 28.00 16.89 -3.55
N LEU A 129 26.83 16.75 -2.92
CA LEU A 129 25.53 17.19 -3.48
C LEU A 129 25.36 18.72 -3.52
N LYS A 130 26.17 19.46 -2.76
CA LYS A 130 26.16 20.94 -2.79
C LYS A 130 26.33 21.51 -4.20
N ALA A 131 27.10 20.85 -5.07
CA ALA A 131 27.27 21.28 -6.46
C ALA A 131 25.98 21.22 -7.29
N VAL A 132 25.00 20.42 -6.86
CA VAL A 132 23.74 20.16 -7.59
C VAL A 132 22.51 20.53 -6.77
N SER A 133 22.68 21.20 -5.63
CA SER A 133 21.59 21.48 -4.68
C SER A 133 20.44 22.30 -5.28
N HIS A 134 20.74 23.18 -6.25
CA HIS A 134 19.76 24.03 -6.94
C HIS A 134 18.86 23.26 -7.93
N ARG A 135 19.21 22.01 -8.26
CA ARG A 135 18.47 21.15 -9.20
C ARG A 135 18.09 19.79 -8.58
N LEU A 136 18.33 19.62 -7.29
CA LEU A 136 17.88 18.45 -6.54
C LEU A 136 16.36 18.53 -6.37
N VAL A 137 15.62 17.62 -7.00
CA VAL A 137 14.14 17.63 -7.03
C VAL A 137 13.50 16.62 -6.09
N PHE A 138 14.18 15.51 -5.84
CA PHE A 138 13.76 14.43 -4.95
C PHE A 138 14.94 14.02 -4.08
N LEU A 139 14.70 13.87 -2.77
CA LEU A 139 15.68 13.41 -1.81
C LEU A 139 15.04 12.41 -0.86
N HIS A 140 15.53 11.17 -0.89
CA HIS A 140 15.23 10.14 0.08
C HIS A 140 16.47 9.91 0.95
N LEU A 141 16.32 10.04 2.27
CA LEU A 141 17.36 9.80 3.27
C LEU A 141 16.90 8.66 4.19
N ALA A 142 17.60 7.53 4.16
CA ALA A 142 17.49 6.49 5.16
C ALA A 142 18.72 6.56 6.06
N LEU A 143 18.51 6.82 7.34
CA LEU A 143 19.55 7.06 8.34
C LEU A 143 19.32 6.13 9.53
N ASP A 144 20.37 5.74 10.22
CA ASP A 144 20.29 5.08 11.53
C ASP A 144 20.13 6.09 12.67
N ASP A 145 20.73 7.27 12.55
CA ASP A 145 20.76 8.29 13.61
C ASP A 145 20.22 9.65 13.09
N ALA A 146 19.29 10.24 13.85
CA ALA A 146 18.67 11.53 13.56
C ALA A 146 19.69 12.67 13.50
N ARG A 147 20.81 12.60 14.23
CA ARG A 147 21.92 13.57 14.21
C ARG A 147 22.53 13.66 12.81
N GLN A 148 22.55 12.57 12.05
CA GLN A 148 23.08 12.56 10.69
C GLN A 148 22.25 13.41 9.74
N SER A 149 20.93 13.48 9.94
CA SER A 149 20.04 14.35 9.15
C SER A 149 20.44 15.81 9.36
N ARG A 150 20.66 16.21 10.62
CA ARG A 150 21.10 17.56 10.99
C ARG A 150 22.47 17.87 10.39
N GLU A 151 23.41 16.94 10.49
CA GLU A 151 24.73 17.07 9.89
C GLU A 151 24.66 17.25 8.36
N PHE A 152 23.81 16.47 7.70
CA PHE A 152 23.55 16.55 6.28
C PHE A 152 22.97 17.92 5.89
N PHE A 153 21.86 18.32 6.52
CA PHE A 153 21.16 19.57 6.19
C PHE A 153 21.95 20.82 6.56
N SER A 154 22.87 20.75 7.53
CA SER A 154 23.75 21.89 7.90
C SER A 154 24.62 22.40 6.75
N ARG A 155 24.78 21.61 5.68
CA ARG A 155 25.58 21.98 4.50
C ARG A 155 24.82 22.79 3.47
N PHE A 156 23.49 22.87 3.60
CA PHE A 156 22.62 23.55 2.66
C PHE A 156 22.03 24.80 3.31
N LYS A 157 22.03 25.91 2.55
CA LYS A 157 21.26 27.10 2.91
C LYS A 157 19.86 27.05 2.33
N SER A 158 19.73 26.50 1.13
CA SER A 158 18.48 26.43 0.38
C SER A 158 18.53 25.24 -0.58
N LEU A 159 17.40 24.56 -0.75
CA LEU A 159 17.17 23.51 -1.74
C LEU A 159 16.02 23.95 -2.65
N THR A 160 16.29 24.93 -3.50
CA THR A 160 15.29 25.70 -4.27
C THR A 160 14.48 24.89 -5.27
N ALA A 161 14.94 23.70 -5.65
CA ALA A 161 14.23 22.81 -6.59
C ALA A 161 13.61 21.59 -5.90
N LEU A 162 13.83 21.40 -4.58
CA LEU A 162 13.42 20.19 -3.89
C LEU A 162 11.90 20.18 -3.71
N LYS A 163 11.24 19.23 -4.39
CA LYS A 163 9.79 19.07 -4.36
C LYS A 163 9.33 17.97 -3.42
N SER A 164 10.14 16.94 -3.25
CA SER A 164 9.83 15.78 -2.42
C SER A 164 11.03 15.43 -1.56
N LEU A 165 10.78 15.33 -0.26
CA LEU A 165 11.73 14.98 0.77
C LEU A 165 11.15 13.87 1.62
N ILE A 166 11.87 12.75 1.72
CA ILE A 166 11.51 11.62 2.57
C ILE A 166 12.71 11.33 3.46
N ILE A 167 12.50 11.27 4.77
CA ILE A 167 13.53 11.02 5.77
C ILE A 167 13.03 9.89 6.65
N LEU A 168 13.76 8.78 6.63
CA LEU A 168 13.49 7.61 7.45
C LEU A 168 14.64 7.45 8.42
N THR A 169 14.33 7.32 9.71
CA THR A 169 15.33 7.12 10.76
C THR A 169 14.84 6.04 11.71
N GLU A 170 15.73 5.10 12.04
CA GLU A 170 15.43 4.09 13.06
C GLU A 170 15.17 4.80 14.39
N ALA A 171 14.19 4.30 15.15
CA ALA A 171 14.06 4.70 16.54
C ALA A 171 15.32 4.21 17.27
N GLU A 172 16.03 5.12 17.93
CA GLU A 172 17.13 4.74 18.82
C GLU A 172 16.55 3.75 19.84
N GLN A 173 17.04 2.51 19.85
CA GLN A 173 16.77 1.61 20.96
C GLN A 173 17.52 2.23 22.15
N ASP A 174 16.78 2.78 23.10
CA ASP A 174 17.28 3.30 24.37
C ASP A 174 17.94 2.15 25.16
N ASP A 175 19.14 1.75 24.74
CA ASP A 175 19.84 0.59 25.31
C ASP A 175 20.63 0.96 26.57
N ASP A 176 20.77 2.24 26.95
CA ASP A 176 21.56 2.64 28.13
C ASP A 176 20.95 3.85 28.89
N ASP A 177 20.45 3.57 30.11
CA ASP A 177 19.65 4.38 31.04
C ASP A 177 20.27 5.68 31.63
N ASP A 178 21.43 6.20 31.19
CA ASP A 178 22.23 7.09 32.07
C ASP A 178 22.62 8.51 31.57
N ASP A 179 22.24 8.97 30.37
CA ASP A 179 22.62 10.32 29.89
C ASP A 179 21.42 11.26 29.62
N ASP A 180 20.81 11.77 30.71
CA ASP A 180 19.73 12.79 30.72
C ASP A 180 20.02 14.11 29.95
N ASP A 181 21.27 14.33 29.52
CA ASP A 181 21.72 15.58 28.89
C ASP A 181 21.57 15.62 27.34
N GLU A 182 21.23 14.52 26.67
CA GLU A 182 21.17 14.47 25.19
C GLU A 182 19.78 14.67 24.56
N ARG A 183 18.77 15.13 25.33
CA ARG A 183 17.53 15.72 24.77
C ARG A 183 17.76 17.06 24.03
N ILE A 184 18.97 17.34 23.54
CA ILE A 184 19.22 18.42 22.59
C ILE A 184 18.44 18.05 21.33
N GLY A 185 17.18 18.52 21.30
CA GLY A 185 16.10 18.05 20.44
C GLY A 185 16.55 17.68 19.05
N HIS A 186 16.02 16.56 18.57
CA HIS A 186 16.26 15.98 17.25
C HIS A 186 15.66 16.90 16.17
N MET A 187 16.26 18.09 16.03
CA MET A 187 15.89 19.10 15.06
C MET A 187 16.24 18.55 13.68
N LEU A 188 15.21 18.13 12.95
CA LEU A 188 15.33 17.58 11.60
C LEU A 188 16.15 18.47 10.66
N PHE A 189 15.99 19.79 10.77
CA PHE A 189 16.72 20.72 9.93
C PHE A 189 17.48 21.78 10.72
N SER A 190 18.58 22.22 10.12
CA SER A 190 19.33 23.37 10.58
C SER A 190 18.49 24.65 10.45
N PRO A 191 18.53 25.56 11.43
CA PRO A 191 17.86 26.85 11.34
C PRO A 191 18.27 27.61 10.08
N GLY A 192 17.28 28.09 9.32
CA GLY A 192 17.51 28.87 8.10
C GLY A 192 17.63 28.06 6.81
N LEU A 193 17.37 26.75 6.82
CA LEU A 193 17.21 25.99 5.59
C LEU A 193 15.91 26.40 4.88
N GLU A 194 16.03 26.84 3.63
CA GLU A 194 14.89 27.22 2.79
C GLU A 194 14.47 26.08 1.84
N LEU A 195 13.18 25.74 1.86
CA LEU A 195 12.55 24.70 1.04
C LEU A 195 11.33 25.27 0.27
N PRO A 196 11.53 26.28 -0.61
CA PRO A 196 10.45 27.14 -1.10
C PRO A 196 9.46 26.44 -2.03
N VAL A 197 9.81 25.29 -2.60
CA VAL A 197 8.97 24.54 -3.55
C VAL A 197 8.66 23.13 -3.07
N LEU A 198 8.87 22.85 -1.78
CA LEU A 198 8.61 21.53 -1.21
C LEU A 198 7.11 21.26 -1.20
N GLU A 199 6.68 20.22 -1.89
CA GLU A 199 5.28 19.82 -2.02
C GLU A 199 4.97 18.55 -1.22
N HIS A 200 5.98 17.70 -0.96
CA HIS A 200 5.82 16.42 -0.28
C HIS A 200 6.93 16.26 0.75
N LEU A 201 6.55 16.09 2.01
CA LEU A 201 7.46 15.89 3.13
C LEU A 201 7.02 14.65 3.91
N GLU A 202 7.89 13.67 3.99
CA GLU A 202 7.75 12.53 4.88
C GLU A 202 8.93 12.45 5.83
N VAL A 203 8.62 12.29 7.11
CA VAL A 203 9.58 12.18 8.19
C VAL A 203 9.11 11.02 9.06
N GLU A 204 10.01 10.08 9.31
CA GLU A 204 9.83 8.93 10.17
C GLU A 204 11.07 8.81 11.08
N GLY A 205 10.85 8.52 12.35
CA GLY A 205 11.89 8.51 13.40
C GLY A 205 11.63 9.53 14.52
N PRO A 206 12.55 9.65 15.49
CA PRO A 206 12.36 10.43 16.72
C PRO A 206 12.57 11.94 16.49
N TYR A 207 11.84 12.54 15.55
CA TYR A 207 12.04 13.95 15.18
C TYR A 207 11.05 14.89 15.86
N ASP A 208 11.57 16.00 16.39
CA ASP A 208 10.73 17.10 16.86
C ASP A 208 10.29 17.96 15.67
N ILE A 209 8.98 18.21 15.57
CA ILE A 209 8.42 19.16 14.61
C ILE A 209 8.84 20.57 15.02
N ASN A 210 9.96 21.02 14.49
CA ASN A 210 10.54 22.31 14.86
C ASN A 210 9.78 23.49 14.21
N THR A 211 9.36 24.44 15.03
CA THR A 211 8.67 25.70 14.65
C THR A 211 9.43 26.59 13.65
N LYS A 212 10.74 26.38 13.44
CA LYS A 212 11.61 27.33 12.74
C LYS A 212 11.62 27.21 11.22
N ILE A 213 10.81 26.34 10.63
CA ILE A 213 10.84 26.10 9.18
C ILE A 213 9.45 26.31 8.62
N SER A 214 9.34 27.31 7.76
CA SER A 214 8.14 27.49 6.97
C SER A 214 8.23 26.60 5.72
N VAL A 215 7.39 25.56 5.68
CA VAL A 215 7.22 24.69 4.52
C VAL A 215 5.87 24.97 3.86
N GLY A 216 5.63 26.25 3.54
CA GLY A 216 4.33 26.78 3.11
C GLY A 216 3.74 26.16 1.85
N CYS A 217 4.53 25.44 1.04
CA CYS A 217 4.08 24.78 -0.19
C CYS A 217 3.74 23.29 -0.02
N VAL A 218 3.98 22.70 1.16
CA VAL A 218 3.77 21.27 1.38
C VAL A 218 2.28 20.95 1.24
N ARG A 219 1.99 19.95 0.40
CA ARG A 219 0.65 19.43 0.09
C ARG A 219 0.39 18.09 0.77
N TYR A 220 1.44 17.28 0.92
CA TYR A 220 1.43 16.01 1.62
C TYR A 220 2.46 16.05 2.75
N LEU A 221 2.02 15.84 3.97
CA LEU A 221 2.86 15.82 5.17
C LEU A 221 2.69 14.48 5.88
N ARG A 222 3.77 13.73 6.05
CA ARG A 222 3.88 12.62 7.00
C ARG A 222 4.91 12.96 8.07
N VAL A 223 4.53 12.90 9.33
CA VAL A 223 5.40 13.27 10.47
C VAL A 223 5.09 12.42 11.70
N PRO A 224 6.10 12.11 12.53
CA PRO A 224 5.86 11.58 13.86
C PRO A 224 5.17 12.62 14.74
N ILE A 225 4.37 12.17 15.69
CA ILE A 225 3.78 13.00 16.75
C ILE A 225 4.08 12.35 18.10
N SER A 226 4.51 13.16 19.06
CA SER A 226 4.77 12.75 20.44
C SER A 226 3.68 13.24 21.37
N ASN A 227 2.97 14.31 20.99
CA ASN A 227 1.83 14.85 21.71
C ASN A 227 0.81 15.45 20.73
N ILE A 228 -0.36 15.83 21.26
CA ILE A 228 -1.44 16.40 20.44
C ILE A 228 -1.12 17.80 19.87
N ASP A 229 -0.33 18.61 20.58
CA ASP A 229 0.00 19.95 20.12
C ASP A 229 0.91 19.90 18.87
N ASP A 230 1.62 18.80 18.65
CA ASP A 230 2.38 18.55 17.42
C ASP A 230 1.48 18.52 16.18
N ILE A 231 0.23 18.04 16.30
CA ILE A 231 -0.75 18.06 15.21
C ILE A 231 -1.09 19.51 14.84
N VAL A 232 -1.40 20.35 15.84
CA VAL A 232 -1.72 21.77 15.63
C VAL A 232 -0.53 22.49 15.00
N LEU A 233 0.67 22.23 15.54
CA LEU A 233 1.90 22.81 15.05
C LEU A 233 2.15 22.41 13.60
N ALA A 234 2.10 21.13 13.26
CA ALA A 234 2.27 20.61 11.90
C ALA A 234 1.28 21.26 10.91
N MET A 235 0.00 21.35 11.28
CA MET A 235 -1.03 21.97 10.46
C MET A 235 -0.80 23.48 10.27
N SER A 236 -0.23 24.17 11.26
CA SER A 236 0.12 25.59 11.18
C SER A 236 1.36 25.85 10.31
N LEU A 237 2.35 24.96 10.34
CA LEU A 237 3.56 25.04 9.53
C LEU A 237 3.32 24.74 8.05
N CYS A 238 2.28 23.94 7.75
CA CYS A 238 1.91 23.50 6.40
C CYS A 238 0.51 23.99 5.99
N PRO A 239 0.30 25.30 5.78
CA PRO A 239 -1.02 25.84 5.42
C PRO A 239 -1.53 25.40 4.04
N ALA A 240 -0.66 24.89 3.16
CA ALA A 240 -1.07 24.34 1.87
C ALA A 240 -1.37 22.82 1.91
N ALA A 241 -1.12 22.16 3.04
CA ALA A 241 -1.25 20.71 3.14
C ALA A 241 -2.71 20.28 3.07
N LYS A 242 -2.96 19.27 2.24
CA LYS A 242 -4.28 18.64 2.05
C LYS A 242 -4.29 17.20 2.55
N HIS A 243 -3.12 16.57 2.61
CA HIS A 243 -2.94 15.22 3.09
C HIS A 243 -2.02 15.27 4.30
N PHE A 244 -2.53 14.84 5.45
CA PHE A 244 -1.77 14.71 6.68
C PHE A 244 -1.72 13.24 7.07
N HIS A 245 -0.52 12.75 7.39
CA HIS A 245 -0.30 11.45 7.97
C HIS A 245 0.51 11.63 9.25
N PHE A 246 -0.16 11.53 10.39
CA PHE A 246 0.49 11.58 11.70
C PHE A 246 0.86 10.16 12.14
N GLN A 247 2.08 9.97 12.60
CA GLN A 247 2.55 8.68 13.12
C GLN A 247 2.69 8.82 14.63
N ALA A 248 1.82 8.16 15.40
CA ALA A 248 1.93 8.17 16.85
C ALA A 248 3.20 7.43 17.28
N GLY A 249 4.03 8.06 18.11
CA GLY A 249 5.20 7.43 18.71
C GLY A 249 4.82 6.49 19.87
N ASP A 250 5.82 6.02 20.61
CA ASP A 250 5.63 5.16 21.79
C ASP A 250 5.06 5.90 23.01
N THR A 251 4.85 7.21 22.91
CA THR A 251 4.34 8.05 23.99
C THR A 251 2.83 8.20 23.92
N THR A 252 2.16 8.00 25.07
CA THR A 252 0.71 8.22 25.18
C THR A 252 0.34 9.68 24.89
N LEU A 253 -0.66 9.89 24.05
CA LEU A 253 -1.13 11.22 23.67
C LEU A 253 -2.06 11.81 24.75
N ASP A 254 -1.65 12.95 25.31
CA ASP A 254 -2.45 13.72 26.25
C ASP A 254 -3.83 14.10 25.67
N LEU A 255 -4.82 14.28 26.55
CA LEU A 255 -6.14 14.78 26.14
C LEU A 255 -6.01 16.21 25.58
N PRO A 256 -6.65 16.51 24.43
CA PRO A 256 -6.56 17.83 23.83
C PRO A 256 -7.23 18.88 24.70
N THR A 257 -6.62 20.06 24.79
CA THR A 257 -7.28 21.22 25.39
C THR A 257 -8.41 21.73 24.48
N VAL A 258 -9.38 22.45 25.05
CA VAL A 258 -10.46 23.09 24.26
C VAL A 258 -9.90 24.02 23.18
N ALA A 259 -8.81 24.73 23.48
CA ALA A 259 -8.14 25.63 22.54
C ALA A 259 -7.50 24.86 21.38
N THR A 260 -6.83 23.75 21.67
CA THR A 260 -6.26 22.83 20.65
C THR A 260 -7.36 22.31 19.72
N CYS A 261 -8.48 21.81 20.28
CA CYS A 261 -9.62 21.35 19.49
C CYS A 261 -10.20 22.43 18.59
N GLN A 262 -10.34 23.66 19.10
CA GLN A 262 -10.85 24.78 18.31
C GLN A 262 -9.90 25.14 17.17
N ALA A 263 -8.59 25.21 17.41
CA ALA A 263 -7.60 25.54 16.39
C ALA A 263 -7.60 24.51 15.23
N VAL A 264 -7.68 23.21 15.54
CA VAL A 264 -7.79 22.16 14.52
C VAL A 264 -9.09 22.31 13.73
N ARG A 265 -10.24 22.48 14.39
CA ARG A 265 -11.53 22.63 13.68
C ARG A 265 -11.58 23.87 12.79
N GLU A 266 -11.09 25.01 13.27
CA GLU A 266 -10.97 26.23 12.45
C GLU A 266 -10.11 25.97 11.22
N ARG A 267 -9.02 25.22 11.38
CA ARG A 267 -8.17 24.83 10.26
C ARG A 267 -8.88 23.90 9.27
N LEU A 268 -9.54 22.84 9.74
CA LEU A 268 -10.25 21.86 8.91
C LEU A 268 -11.40 22.49 8.11
N THR A 269 -12.07 23.49 8.68
CA THR A 269 -13.16 24.21 8.01
C THR A 269 -12.66 25.25 7.01
N SER A 270 -11.46 25.81 7.20
CA SER A 270 -10.92 26.90 6.36
C SER A 270 -10.49 26.49 4.94
N ALA A 271 -10.07 25.23 4.72
CA ALA A 271 -9.45 24.84 3.44
C ALA A 271 -9.68 23.36 3.01
N PRO A 272 -10.93 22.87 2.93
CA PRO A 272 -11.21 21.53 2.40
C PRO A 272 -10.84 21.38 0.91
N PRO A 273 -10.62 20.14 0.41
CA PRO A 273 -10.73 18.87 1.12
C PRO A 273 -9.43 18.45 1.83
N PHE A 274 -9.57 17.89 3.04
CA PHE A 274 -8.48 17.26 3.80
C PHE A 274 -8.62 15.73 3.81
N SER A 275 -7.49 15.05 3.82
CA SER A 275 -7.38 13.63 4.12
C SER A 275 -6.41 13.45 5.27
N ILE A 276 -6.87 12.88 6.37
CA ILE A 276 -6.05 12.68 7.56
C ILE A 276 -5.91 11.19 7.81
N ARG A 277 -4.67 10.74 7.99
CA ARG A 277 -4.34 9.41 8.48
C ARG A 277 -3.57 9.55 9.79
N VAL A 278 -3.88 8.71 10.75
CA VAL A 278 -3.08 8.55 11.97
C VAL A 278 -2.66 7.10 12.03
N SER A 279 -1.35 6.80 12.08
CA SER A 279 -0.83 5.44 12.18
C SER A 279 -0.13 5.19 13.51
N ASP A 280 0.13 3.91 13.78
CA ASP A 280 0.83 3.41 14.95
C ASP A 280 0.17 3.83 16.28
N LEU A 281 -1.16 3.90 16.27
CA LEU A 281 -1.94 4.25 17.46
C LEU A 281 -2.00 3.12 18.48
N TYR A 282 -1.90 3.50 19.75
CA TYR A 282 -2.35 2.67 20.88
C TYR A 282 -3.84 2.91 21.17
N GLU A 283 -4.48 1.94 21.80
CA GLU A 283 -5.86 2.07 22.29
C GLU A 283 -6.05 3.29 23.20
N THR A 284 -5.07 3.57 24.07
CA THR A 284 -5.10 4.68 25.02
C THR A 284 -5.20 6.05 24.35
N ASP A 285 -4.66 6.18 23.13
CA ASP A 285 -4.60 7.44 22.39
C ASP A 285 -5.90 7.74 21.64
N LEU A 286 -6.75 6.72 21.46
CA LEU A 286 -7.94 6.79 20.62
C LEU A 286 -8.89 7.93 21.03
N SER A 287 -9.13 8.08 22.34
CA SER A 287 -10.05 9.10 22.85
C SER A 287 -9.53 10.51 22.56
N SER A 288 -8.22 10.73 22.76
CA SER A 288 -7.51 11.97 22.47
C SER A 288 -7.60 12.30 20.97
N VAL A 289 -7.30 11.33 20.10
CA VAL A 289 -7.32 11.50 18.63
C VAL A 289 -8.72 11.74 18.09
N LEU A 290 -9.73 10.95 18.51
CA LEU A 290 -11.10 11.12 18.05
C LEU A 290 -11.69 12.46 18.51
N SER A 291 -11.44 12.89 19.75
CA SER A 291 -11.97 14.17 20.24
C SER A 291 -11.44 15.37 19.46
N LEU A 292 -10.23 15.24 18.89
CA LEU A 292 -9.56 16.26 18.09
C LEU A 292 -9.95 16.21 16.60
N LEU A 293 -9.93 15.03 15.99
CA LEU A 293 -9.99 14.85 14.53
C LEU A 293 -11.31 14.31 13.99
N HIS A 294 -12.18 13.76 14.84
CA HIS A 294 -13.48 13.23 14.41
C HIS A 294 -14.48 14.38 14.15
N ASP A 295 -14.50 14.86 12.92
CA ASP A 295 -15.38 15.94 12.46
C ASP A 295 -16.10 15.52 11.17
N ALA A 296 -17.43 15.68 11.14
CA ALA A 296 -18.26 15.32 9.99
C ALA A 296 -17.95 16.13 8.71
N SER A 297 -17.31 17.30 8.84
CA SER A 297 -16.86 18.10 7.70
C SER A 297 -15.58 17.55 7.04
N LEU A 298 -14.85 16.65 7.70
CA LEU A 298 -13.63 16.05 7.19
C LEU A 298 -13.96 15.00 6.12
N PRO A 299 -13.49 15.15 4.86
CA PRO A 299 -13.78 14.19 3.81
C PRO A 299 -13.19 12.80 4.07
N SER A 300 -12.00 12.70 4.64
CA SER A 300 -11.35 11.41 4.88
C SER A 300 -10.58 11.40 6.21
N LEU A 301 -10.88 10.40 7.05
CA LEU A 301 -10.16 10.11 8.29
C LEU A 301 -9.84 8.62 8.36
N SER A 302 -8.57 8.28 8.54
CA SER A 302 -8.10 6.90 8.69
C SER A 302 -7.29 6.77 9.97
N LEU A 303 -7.61 5.76 10.78
CA LEU A 303 -6.84 5.40 11.98
C LEU A 303 -6.21 4.03 11.73
N ALA A 304 -4.91 3.88 11.99
CA ALA A 304 -4.20 2.62 11.90
C ALA A 304 -3.54 2.35 13.25
N PHE A 305 -3.95 1.26 13.88
CA PHE A 305 -3.42 0.79 15.15
C PHE A 305 -2.17 -0.04 14.92
N ARG A 306 -1.29 -0.10 15.92
CA ARG A 306 -0.15 -1.01 15.91
C ARG A 306 -0.61 -2.47 15.93
N SER A 307 0.23 -3.35 15.41
CA SER A 307 0.04 -4.81 15.44
C SER A 307 -0.08 -5.37 16.86
N ASP A 308 0.64 -4.76 17.82
CA ASP A 308 0.67 -5.17 19.22
C ASP A 308 -0.42 -4.54 20.10
N SER A 309 -1.25 -3.62 19.56
CA SER A 309 -2.33 -2.99 20.31
C SER A 309 -3.65 -3.71 20.10
N GLU A 310 -4.34 -4.02 21.20
CA GLU A 310 -5.77 -4.35 21.13
C GLU A 310 -6.56 -3.11 20.65
N VAL A 311 -7.66 -3.34 19.93
CA VAL A 311 -8.54 -2.27 19.47
C VAL A 311 -9.81 -2.29 20.30
N ASP A 312 -10.13 -1.19 20.99
CA ASP A 312 -11.42 -1.04 21.67
C ASP A 312 -12.56 -1.01 20.62
N ILE A 313 -13.70 -1.59 20.97
CA ILE A 313 -14.99 -1.37 20.31
C ILE A 313 -15.30 0.14 20.13
N GLN A 314 -14.79 1.00 21.01
CA GLN A 314 -14.89 2.46 20.87
C GLN A 314 -14.23 3.00 19.60
N ALA A 315 -13.24 2.31 19.01
CA ALA A 315 -12.58 2.76 17.78
C ALA A 315 -13.58 2.89 16.62
N PHE A 316 -14.57 2.00 16.58
CA PHE A 316 -15.65 2.00 15.59
C PHE A 316 -16.61 3.19 15.73
N SER A 317 -16.47 4.01 16.78
CA SER A 317 -17.20 5.27 16.87
C SER A 317 -16.80 6.28 15.79
N ILE A 318 -15.64 6.11 15.15
CA ILE A 318 -15.24 6.89 13.97
C ILE A 318 -16.27 6.84 12.83
N PHE A 319 -17.07 5.77 12.73
CA PHE A 319 -18.08 5.62 11.68
C PHE A 319 -19.40 6.33 11.99
N ARG A 320 -19.57 6.89 13.19
CA ARG A 320 -20.85 7.44 13.67
C ARG A 320 -21.38 8.60 12.83
N ASP A 321 -20.51 9.36 12.18
CA ASP A 321 -20.84 10.50 11.33
C ASP A 321 -21.02 10.13 9.84
N VAL A 322 -20.79 8.87 9.48
CA VAL A 322 -20.98 8.38 8.10
C VAL A 322 -22.46 8.01 7.89
N GLU A 323 -23.27 9.03 7.64
CA GLU A 323 -24.65 8.85 7.19
C GLU A 323 -24.68 8.32 5.75
N ASP A 324 -25.69 7.53 5.38
CA ASP A 324 -25.86 7.04 3.99
C ASP A 324 -24.63 6.32 3.42
N ALA A 325 -24.07 5.36 4.16
CA ALA A 325 -22.97 4.50 3.75
C ALA A 325 -23.29 3.78 2.42
N THR A 326 -22.51 4.07 1.38
CA THR A 326 -22.68 3.51 0.02
C THR A 326 -21.71 2.38 -0.25
N ASP A 327 -20.51 2.43 0.33
CA ASP A 327 -19.47 1.42 0.14
C ASP A 327 -18.85 1.07 1.49
N ILE A 328 -18.86 -0.22 1.83
CA ILE A 328 -18.05 -0.77 2.92
C ILE A 328 -17.04 -1.70 2.28
N SER A 329 -15.77 -1.47 2.59
CA SER A 329 -14.69 -2.36 2.20
C SER A 329 -13.96 -2.86 3.44
N TRP A 330 -13.79 -4.18 3.50
CA TRP A 330 -13.00 -4.86 4.48
C TRP A 330 -11.93 -5.66 3.74
N THR A 331 -10.72 -5.12 3.73
CA THR A 331 -9.56 -5.70 3.06
C THR A 331 -8.47 -6.03 4.08
N TYR A 332 -7.44 -6.74 3.66
CA TYR A 332 -6.20 -6.92 4.43
C TYR A 332 -5.03 -6.42 3.57
N ASP A 333 -3.89 -6.06 4.17
CA ASP A 333 -2.68 -5.73 3.39
C ASP A 333 -2.07 -7.04 2.86
N VAL A 334 -1.86 -7.16 1.54
CA VAL A 334 -1.24 -8.36 0.95
C VAL A 334 0.20 -8.56 1.45
N ARG A 335 0.87 -7.48 1.86
CA ARG A 335 2.21 -7.52 2.43
C ARG A 335 2.20 -7.88 3.92
N ASP A 336 1.10 -7.58 4.59
CA ASP A 336 0.87 -7.91 5.99
C ASP A 336 -0.56 -8.41 6.19
N PRO A 337 -0.81 -9.71 5.96
CA PRO A 337 -2.15 -10.28 6.00
C PRO A 337 -2.76 -10.24 7.40
N MET A 338 -1.97 -9.94 8.43
CA MET A 338 -2.49 -9.73 9.79
C MET A 338 -3.13 -8.35 9.95
N LEU A 339 -2.84 -7.38 9.09
CA LEU A 339 -3.46 -6.06 9.15
C LEU A 339 -4.73 -5.99 8.31
N HIS A 340 -5.86 -5.83 8.99
CA HIS A 340 -7.17 -5.66 8.39
C HIS A 340 -7.51 -4.18 8.31
N THR A 341 -8.00 -3.74 7.15
CA THR A 341 -8.54 -2.40 6.94
C THR A 341 -10.03 -2.48 6.71
N LEU A 342 -10.79 -1.85 7.59
CA LEU A 342 -12.21 -1.59 7.41
C LEU A 342 -12.39 -0.13 7.01
N GLN A 343 -13.02 0.11 5.87
CA GLN A 343 -13.33 1.44 5.37
C GLN A 343 -14.81 1.56 5.01
N VAL A 344 -15.43 2.66 5.42
CA VAL A 344 -16.84 2.99 5.14
C VAL A 344 -16.86 4.33 4.42
N THR A 345 -17.52 4.38 3.27
CA THR A 345 -17.68 5.59 2.45
C THR A 345 -19.16 5.92 2.30
N SER A 346 -19.52 7.19 2.49
CA SER A 346 -20.89 7.69 2.29
C SER A 346 -21.17 8.13 0.85
N SER A 347 -22.44 8.39 0.57
CA SER A 347 -22.90 9.03 -0.67
C SER A 347 -22.38 10.45 -0.89
N LYS A 348 -21.85 11.09 0.16
CA LYS A 348 -21.25 12.45 0.13
C LYS A 348 -19.72 12.41 0.06
N ASP A 349 -19.15 11.25 -0.32
CA ASP A 349 -17.70 11.01 -0.35
C ASP A 349 -17.00 11.21 1.00
N ILE A 350 -17.72 11.07 2.12
CA ILE A 350 -17.12 11.02 3.46
C ILE A 350 -16.61 9.60 3.67
N SER A 351 -15.30 9.45 3.85
CA SER A 351 -14.62 8.18 4.09
C SER A 351 -14.06 8.11 5.50
N ARG A 352 -14.30 7.00 6.17
CA ARG A 352 -13.70 6.65 7.46
C ARG A 352 -13.02 5.30 7.32
N ALA A 353 -11.84 5.13 7.89
CA ALA A 353 -11.15 3.85 7.85
C ALA A 353 -10.48 3.53 9.19
N ILE A 354 -10.48 2.26 9.55
CA ILE A 354 -9.70 1.69 10.66
C ILE A 354 -8.82 0.58 10.09
N THR A 355 -7.53 0.61 10.38
CA THR A 355 -6.58 -0.48 10.14
C THR A 355 -6.16 -1.06 11.48
N TYR A 356 -6.21 -2.37 11.64
CA TYR A 356 -5.90 -3.05 12.91
C TYR A 356 -5.49 -4.50 12.68
N GLU A 357 -4.74 -5.06 13.62
CA GLU A 357 -4.51 -6.50 13.70
C GLU A 357 -5.61 -7.14 14.55
N PRO A 358 -6.46 -8.02 14.00
CA PRO A 358 -7.48 -8.67 14.79
C PRO A 358 -6.83 -9.69 15.71
N THR A 359 -6.97 -9.48 17.01
CA THR A 359 -6.67 -10.54 17.97
C THR A 359 -7.66 -11.70 17.79
N HIS A 360 -7.17 -12.93 17.95
CA HIS A 360 -7.90 -14.15 17.60
C HIS A 360 -9.22 -14.39 18.36
N THR A 361 -9.62 -13.53 19.31
CA THR A 361 -10.69 -13.84 20.26
C THR A 361 -12.04 -13.13 20.05
N ASP A 362 -12.14 -12.01 19.32
CA ASP A 362 -13.45 -11.32 19.19
C ASP A 362 -13.74 -10.55 17.88
N LEU A 363 -13.42 -11.16 16.73
CA LEU A 363 -13.82 -10.66 15.41
C LEU A 363 -15.33 -10.42 15.27
N SER A 364 -16.15 -11.27 15.91
CA SER A 364 -17.61 -11.16 15.89
C SER A 364 -18.12 -9.93 16.66
N GLY A 365 -17.48 -9.58 17.77
CA GLY A 365 -17.76 -8.38 18.56
C GLY A 365 -17.46 -7.11 17.78
N TYR A 366 -16.32 -7.06 17.08
CA TYR A 366 -15.95 -5.94 16.21
C TYR A 366 -16.94 -5.73 15.07
N ALA A 367 -17.30 -6.81 14.37
CA ALA A 367 -18.30 -6.73 13.32
C ALA A 367 -19.64 -6.23 13.87
N ARG A 368 -20.12 -6.76 15.01
CA ARG A 368 -21.39 -6.33 15.60
C ARG A 368 -21.33 -4.86 16.03
N ALA A 369 -20.27 -4.45 16.72
CA ALA A 369 -20.06 -3.07 17.14
C ALA A 369 -20.06 -2.10 15.94
N MET A 370 -19.33 -2.45 14.88
CA MET A 370 -19.32 -1.72 13.62
C MET A 370 -20.75 -1.59 13.07
N TRP A 371 -21.46 -2.71 12.91
CA TRP A 371 -22.81 -2.69 12.35
C TRP A 371 -23.77 -1.90 13.23
N ASP A 372 -23.67 -1.95 14.55
CA ASP A 372 -24.50 -1.14 15.44
C ASP A 372 -24.28 0.37 15.24
N LYS A 373 -23.08 0.78 14.80
CA LYS A 373 -22.80 2.19 14.45
C LYS A 373 -23.22 2.55 13.03
N ILE A 374 -23.13 1.63 12.08
CA ILE A 374 -23.46 1.86 10.67
C ILE A 374 -24.96 1.68 10.38
N ALA A 375 -25.66 0.78 11.09
CA ALA A 375 -27.02 0.32 10.80
C ALA A 375 -28.11 1.40 10.89
N ALA A 376 -27.77 2.61 11.33
CA ALA A 376 -28.64 3.78 11.11
C ALA A 376 -28.80 4.12 9.62
N SER A 377 -27.82 3.76 8.78
CA SER A 377 -27.82 3.98 7.34
C SER A 377 -28.61 2.89 6.61
N ARG A 378 -29.72 3.27 5.97
CA ARG A 378 -30.66 2.35 5.32
C ARG A 378 -30.31 1.98 3.88
N THR A 379 -29.17 2.41 3.35
CA THR A 379 -28.87 2.34 1.90
C THR A 379 -27.47 1.80 1.61
N LEU A 380 -27.17 0.60 2.13
CA LEU A 380 -25.88 -0.02 1.84
C LEU A 380 -25.85 -0.59 0.42
N LEU A 381 -25.03 0.00 -0.45
CA LEU A 381 -24.99 -0.38 -1.86
C LEU A 381 -23.96 -1.47 -2.13
N ASN A 382 -22.75 -1.35 -1.58
CA ASN A 382 -21.64 -2.26 -1.86
C ASN A 382 -20.94 -2.74 -0.57
N LEU A 383 -20.74 -4.04 -0.44
CA LEU A 383 -19.92 -4.65 0.60
C LEU A 383 -18.76 -5.43 -0.03
N ARG A 384 -17.51 -5.10 0.28
CA ARG A 384 -16.29 -5.80 -0.18
C ARG A 384 -15.65 -6.53 0.98
N ILE A 385 -15.48 -7.85 0.91
CA ILE A 385 -14.87 -8.65 1.99
C ILE A 385 -13.76 -9.55 1.42
N GLY A 386 -12.59 -9.56 2.05
CA GLY A 386 -11.51 -10.52 1.77
C GLY A 386 -11.86 -11.96 2.16
N SER A 387 -11.45 -12.95 1.37
CA SER A 387 -11.84 -14.37 1.47
C SER A 387 -11.65 -15.02 2.85
N ASP A 388 -10.56 -14.74 3.54
CA ASP A 388 -10.24 -15.42 4.81
C ASP A 388 -11.08 -14.89 5.99
N ILE A 389 -11.78 -13.78 5.78
CA ILE A 389 -12.63 -13.09 6.76
C ILE A 389 -14.07 -13.64 6.70
N LEU A 390 -14.44 -14.40 5.67
CA LEU A 390 -15.85 -14.55 5.29
C LEU A 390 -16.77 -15.30 6.27
N VAL A 391 -16.30 -16.37 6.93
CA VAL A 391 -17.23 -17.32 7.58
C VAL A 391 -17.80 -16.76 8.88
N GLU A 392 -16.96 -16.23 9.77
CA GLU A 392 -17.42 -15.69 11.06
C GLU A 392 -18.05 -14.31 10.93
N HIS A 393 -17.58 -13.50 9.98
CA HIS A 393 -18.02 -12.12 9.83
C HIS A 393 -19.37 -11.98 9.17
N LEU A 394 -19.69 -12.80 8.17
CA LEU A 394 -21.03 -12.84 7.57
C LEU A 394 -22.10 -13.18 8.62
N ALA A 395 -21.78 -14.00 9.61
CA ALA A 395 -22.70 -14.36 10.69
C ALA A 395 -22.94 -13.21 11.68
N ALA A 396 -22.04 -12.23 11.77
CA ALA A 396 -22.18 -11.05 12.62
C ALA A 396 -22.94 -9.90 11.92
N ILE A 397 -23.12 -9.96 10.60
CA ILE A 397 -23.88 -8.97 9.85
C ILE A 397 -25.36 -9.09 10.22
N PRO A 398 -26.01 -8.02 10.71
CA PRO A 398 -27.45 -8.00 10.90
C PRO A 398 -28.16 -8.30 9.58
N SER A 399 -29.35 -8.90 9.64
CA SER A 399 -30.18 -9.08 8.45
C SER A 399 -30.42 -7.73 7.77
N MET A 400 -29.78 -7.50 6.62
CA MET A 400 -29.87 -6.25 5.88
C MET A 400 -30.77 -6.42 4.68
N SER A 401 -32.00 -5.89 4.78
CA SER A 401 -32.90 -5.79 3.63
C SER A 401 -32.44 -4.75 2.60
N SER A 402 -31.42 -3.94 2.86
CA SER A 402 -30.96 -2.89 1.94
C SER A 402 -29.75 -3.29 1.10
N LEU A 403 -29.09 -4.42 1.39
CA LEU A 403 -27.88 -4.83 0.68
C LEU A 403 -28.20 -5.25 -0.77
N ILE A 404 -27.64 -4.51 -1.74
CA ILE A 404 -27.88 -4.75 -3.17
C ILE A 404 -26.75 -5.54 -3.83
N GLU A 405 -25.49 -5.19 -3.55
CA GLU A 405 -24.29 -5.85 -4.12
C GLU A 405 -23.30 -6.29 -3.04
N LEU A 406 -22.89 -7.56 -3.11
CA LEU A 406 -21.83 -8.15 -2.30
C LEU A 406 -20.67 -8.53 -3.22
N THR A 407 -19.50 -7.94 -2.99
CA THR A 407 -18.26 -8.31 -3.65
C THR A 407 -17.35 -9.05 -2.66
N LEU A 408 -16.91 -10.24 -3.02
CA LEU A 408 -15.96 -11.02 -2.23
C LEU A 408 -14.63 -11.03 -2.99
N ASP A 409 -13.57 -10.53 -2.37
CA ASP A 409 -12.22 -10.57 -2.91
C ASP A 409 -11.54 -11.86 -2.43
N CYS A 410 -11.35 -12.79 -3.35
CA CYS A 410 -10.87 -14.14 -3.10
C CYS A 410 -9.41 -14.33 -3.54
N ARG A 411 -8.67 -13.24 -3.78
CA ARG A 411 -7.25 -13.32 -4.10
C ARG A 411 -6.49 -13.94 -2.93
N GLY A 412 -5.67 -14.96 -3.21
CA GLY A 412 -4.82 -15.63 -2.20
C GLY A 412 -5.47 -16.84 -1.52
N SER A 413 -6.78 -17.03 -1.62
CA SER A 413 -7.48 -18.18 -1.03
C SER A 413 -7.95 -19.15 -2.11
N GLU A 414 -7.71 -20.44 -1.91
CA GLU A 414 -8.37 -21.48 -2.71
C GLU A 414 -9.84 -21.55 -2.31
N LEU A 415 -10.71 -20.85 -3.03
CA LEU A 415 -12.14 -21.13 -2.95
C LEU A 415 -12.40 -22.48 -3.63
N LEU A 416 -12.49 -23.53 -2.82
CA LEU A 416 -12.85 -24.85 -3.29
C LEU A 416 -14.35 -24.91 -3.54
N PHE A 417 -14.75 -24.71 -4.79
CA PHE A 417 -16.10 -25.04 -5.24
C PHE A 417 -16.14 -26.55 -5.51
N GLU A 418 -16.71 -27.34 -4.61
CA GLU A 418 -16.92 -28.76 -4.89
C GLU A 418 -18.09 -28.95 -5.86
N ALA A 419 -17.83 -29.56 -7.01
CA ALA A 419 -18.86 -29.96 -7.96
C ALA A 419 -19.66 -31.15 -7.37
N PHE A 420 -20.98 -31.01 -7.29
CA PHE A 420 -21.84 -32.10 -6.86
C PHE A 420 -22.00 -33.13 -7.98
N ILE A 421 -21.58 -34.37 -7.71
CA ILE A 421 -21.92 -35.53 -8.56
C ILE A 421 -23.07 -36.27 -7.86
N PRO A 422 -24.25 -36.38 -8.48
CA PRO A 422 -25.35 -37.15 -7.89
C PRO A 422 -24.94 -38.61 -7.66
N GLY A 423 -24.92 -39.06 -6.40
CA GLY A 423 -24.73 -40.49 -6.04
C GLY A 423 -23.61 -40.84 -5.06
N PHE A 424 -22.90 -39.87 -4.46
CA PHE A 424 -21.92 -40.11 -3.39
C PHE A 424 -22.37 -39.46 -2.06
N ASP A 425 -22.72 -40.28 -1.06
CA ASP A 425 -23.33 -39.87 0.22
C ASP A 425 -22.34 -39.53 1.34
N THR A 426 -21.15 -39.02 1.03
CA THR A 426 -20.20 -38.55 2.06
C THR A 426 -19.70 -37.16 1.70
N LEU A 427 -20.42 -36.14 2.18
CA LEU A 427 -20.07 -34.73 2.06
C LEU A 427 -19.56 -34.20 3.41
N MET A 428 -18.39 -33.56 3.40
CA MET A 428 -18.09 -32.52 4.38
C MET A 428 -19.04 -31.34 4.08
N ASP A 429 -19.71 -30.83 5.10
CA ASP A 429 -20.60 -29.67 4.94
C ASP A 429 -19.74 -28.46 4.50
N PRO A 430 -19.97 -27.86 3.31
CA PRO A 430 -19.37 -26.57 3.00
C PRO A 430 -19.80 -25.55 4.06
N PRO A 431 -19.00 -24.50 4.34
CA PRO A 431 -19.40 -23.45 5.28
C PRO A 431 -20.81 -22.99 4.94
N ARG A 432 -21.72 -23.16 5.90
CA ARG A 432 -23.14 -22.79 5.76
C ARG A 432 -23.22 -21.27 5.69
N HIS A 433 -23.15 -20.73 4.48
CA HIS A 433 -23.29 -19.30 4.27
C HIS A 433 -24.78 -18.95 4.35
N ASP A 434 -25.19 -18.28 5.44
CA ASP A 434 -26.55 -17.80 5.70
C ASP A 434 -26.95 -16.63 4.76
N LEU A 435 -26.95 -16.86 3.44
CA LEU A 435 -27.40 -15.86 2.46
C LEU A 435 -28.89 -15.48 2.64
N GLU A 436 -29.68 -16.29 3.36
CA GLU A 436 -31.05 -15.98 3.77
C GLU A 436 -31.17 -14.62 4.50
N ARG A 437 -30.07 -14.13 5.10
CA ARG A 437 -30.02 -12.86 5.84
C ARG A 437 -30.02 -11.62 4.96
N PHE A 438 -29.84 -11.77 3.65
CA PHE A 438 -29.78 -10.66 2.69
C PHE A 438 -30.91 -10.79 1.67
N PRO A 439 -32.18 -10.51 2.07
CA PRO A 439 -33.34 -10.82 1.25
C PRO A 439 -33.40 -10.08 -0.10
N ASN A 440 -32.64 -8.98 -0.21
CA ASN A 440 -32.60 -8.12 -1.39
C ASN A 440 -31.24 -8.14 -2.11
N LEU A 441 -30.37 -9.11 -1.83
CA LEU A 441 -29.10 -9.24 -2.56
C LEU A 441 -29.37 -9.55 -4.04
N ARG A 442 -28.99 -8.61 -4.92
CA ARG A 442 -29.21 -8.72 -6.37
C ARG A 442 -27.95 -9.16 -7.09
N VAL A 443 -26.77 -8.72 -6.64
CA VAL A 443 -25.49 -9.00 -7.30
C VAL A 443 -24.50 -9.61 -6.32
N LEU A 444 -23.94 -10.76 -6.69
CA LEU A 444 -22.80 -11.36 -6.00
C LEU A 444 -21.60 -11.33 -6.96
N ARG A 445 -20.52 -10.66 -6.57
CA ARG A 445 -19.29 -10.57 -7.36
C ARG A 445 -18.17 -11.29 -6.62
N LEU A 446 -17.53 -12.27 -7.24
CA LEU A 446 -16.35 -12.95 -6.71
C LEU A 446 -15.14 -12.49 -7.53
N VAL A 447 -14.16 -11.87 -6.88
CA VAL A 447 -12.97 -11.28 -7.52
C VAL A 447 -11.73 -11.97 -7.00
N GLY A 448 -11.01 -12.71 -7.83
CA GLY A 448 -9.69 -13.23 -7.45
C GLY A 448 -9.14 -14.26 -8.41
N ASP A 449 -7.94 -14.77 -8.14
CA ASP A 449 -7.35 -15.89 -8.87
C ASP A 449 -8.09 -17.18 -8.50
N LEU A 450 -9.32 -17.29 -8.99
CA LEU A 450 -10.19 -18.43 -8.71
C LEU A 450 -9.68 -19.61 -9.52
N SER A 451 -8.89 -20.49 -8.89
CA SER A 451 -8.52 -21.76 -9.47
C SER A 451 -9.68 -22.73 -9.31
N VAL A 452 -10.30 -23.09 -10.43
CA VAL A 452 -11.33 -24.12 -10.45
C VAL A 452 -10.67 -25.38 -10.98
N SER A 453 -10.48 -26.37 -10.10
CA SER A 453 -10.01 -27.69 -10.51
C SER A 453 -11.20 -28.60 -10.75
N THR A 454 -11.34 -29.13 -11.96
CA THR A 454 -12.24 -30.26 -12.19
C THR A 454 -11.46 -31.53 -11.87
N GLY A 455 -11.97 -32.34 -10.93
CA GLY A 455 -11.49 -33.71 -10.79
C GLY A 455 -11.55 -34.42 -12.15
N SER A 456 -10.72 -35.43 -12.37
CA SER A 456 -10.67 -36.22 -13.61
C SER A 456 -12.02 -36.89 -13.92
N ILE A 457 -12.95 -36.13 -14.50
CA ILE A 457 -14.27 -36.61 -14.90
C ILE A 457 -14.22 -36.75 -16.42
N ALA A 458 -14.38 -37.98 -16.91
CA ALA A 458 -14.29 -38.32 -18.32
C ALA A 458 -15.51 -37.88 -19.16
N SER A 459 -16.51 -37.24 -18.55
CA SER A 459 -17.67 -36.68 -19.24
C SER A 459 -18.08 -35.33 -18.65
N THR A 460 -18.10 -34.28 -19.49
CA THR A 460 -18.62 -32.94 -19.14
C THR A 460 -20.15 -32.89 -19.09
N ASP A 461 -20.84 -33.97 -19.48
CA ASP A 461 -22.30 -34.09 -19.36
C ASP A 461 -22.72 -34.06 -17.88
N GLY A 462 -23.18 -32.89 -17.44
CA GLY A 462 -23.88 -32.72 -16.17
C GLY A 462 -23.06 -32.19 -15.00
N ILE A 463 -21.85 -31.64 -15.21
CA ILE A 463 -21.16 -30.90 -14.15
C ILE A 463 -21.96 -29.64 -13.85
N LYS A 464 -22.69 -29.64 -12.74
CA LYS A 464 -23.43 -28.48 -12.24
C LYS A 464 -22.68 -27.91 -11.04
N TRP A 465 -22.37 -26.63 -11.12
CA TRP A 465 -21.83 -25.89 -9.97
C TRP A 465 -22.99 -25.45 -9.11
N HIS A 466 -23.03 -25.90 -7.86
CA HIS A 466 -24.12 -25.58 -6.94
C HIS A 466 -23.69 -24.52 -5.94
N VAL A 467 -24.29 -23.34 -6.02
CA VAL A 467 -24.33 -22.43 -4.86
C VAL A 467 -25.51 -22.88 -4.00
N ARG A 468 -25.28 -23.68 -2.96
CA ARG A 468 -26.34 -24.11 -2.05
C ARG A 468 -26.68 -22.97 -1.08
N GLY A 469 -27.86 -22.39 -1.24
CA GLY A 469 -28.56 -21.69 -0.16
C GLY A 469 -29.61 -22.63 0.42
N TYR A 470 -29.56 -22.90 1.73
CA TYR A 470 -30.70 -23.48 2.43
C TYR A 470 -31.79 -22.40 2.59
N ARG A 471 -33.07 -22.80 2.72
CA ARG A 471 -34.22 -21.88 2.87
C ARG A 471 -35.34 -22.48 3.73
N LYS A 472 -36.11 -21.60 4.37
CA LYS A 472 -37.50 -21.88 4.78
C LYS A 472 -38.47 -21.70 3.58
N PRO A 473 -39.58 -22.44 3.52
CA PRO A 473 -40.59 -22.28 2.46
C PRO A 473 -41.15 -20.85 2.43
N ASN A 474 -41.14 -20.21 1.25
CA ASN A 474 -41.72 -18.90 0.89
C ASN A 474 -40.87 -17.60 0.93
N ASP A 475 -39.59 -17.60 1.34
CA ASP A 475 -38.74 -16.39 1.27
C ASP A 475 -37.76 -16.44 0.08
N PHE A 476 -38.10 -15.78 -1.03
CA PHE A 476 -37.28 -15.78 -2.23
C PHE A 476 -36.36 -14.56 -2.35
N VAL A 477 -35.06 -14.73 -2.06
CA VAL A 477 -34.02 -13.82 -2.54
C VAL A 477 -33.75 -14.11 -4.01
N LYS A 478 -34.02 -13.16 -4.90
CA LYS A 478 -33.73 -13.28 -6.34
C LYS A 478 -32.35 -12.68 -6.61
N LEU A 479 -31.31 -13.51 -6.61
CA LEU A 479 -30.01 -13.10 -7.13
C LEU A 479 -30.17 -12.88 -8.63
N GLU A 480 -29.93 -11.66 -9.10
CA GLU A 480 -30.09 -11.27 -10.50
C GLU A 480 -28.82 -11.51 -11.32
N GLN A 481 -27.66 -11.43 -10.66
CA GLN A 481 -26.36 -11.52 -11.32
C GLN A 481 -25.29 -12.17 -10.42
N LEU A 482 -24.54 -13.10 -10.99
CA LEU A 482 -23.29 -13.62 -10.42
C LEU A 482 -22.14 -13.21 -11.33
N VAL A 483 -21.17 -12.47 -10.79
CA VAL A 483 -20.00 -11.98 -11.54
C VAL A 483 -18.76 -12.67 -11.04
N LEU A 484 -18.01 -13.33 -11.91
CA LEU A 484 -16.71 -13.93 -11.57
C LEU A 484 -15.61 -13.16 -12.29
N VAL A 485 -14.61 -12.70 -11.55
CA VAL A 485 -13.49 -11.91 -12.06
C VAL A 485 -12.18 -12.62 -11.70
N GLY A 486 -11.34 -12.93 -12.70
CA GLY A 486 -10.02 -13.55 -12.46
C GLY A 486 -10.00 -15.08 -12.44
N VAL A 487 -11.00 -15.74 -13.01
CA VAL A 487 -11.09 -17.21 -13.01
C VAL A 487 -9.99 -17.83 -13.87
N THR A 488 -9.22 -18.74 -13.27
CA THR A 488 -8.29 -19.64 -13.95
C THR A 488 -8.85 -21.06 -13.89
N LEU A 489 -9.22 -21.62 -15.05
CA LEU A 489 -9.69 -23.00 -15.15
C LEU A 489 -8.50 -23.94 -15.27
N SER A 490 -8.42 -24.94 -14.40
CA SER A 490 -7.43 -26.02 -14.50
C SER A 490 -8.15 -27.37 -14.62
N GLY A 491 -8.04 -28.00 -15.79
CA GLY A 491 -8.69 -29.27 -16.08
C GLY A 491 -8.67 -29.60 -17.57
N PRO A 492 -8.78 -30.89 -17.96
CA PRO A 492 -8.54 -31.32 -19.34
C PRO A 492 -9.60 -30.90 -20.36
N LEU A 493 -10.79 -30.39 -19.97
CA LEU A 493 -11.90 -30.14 -20.89
C LEU A 493 -12.85 -29.01 -20.40
N CYS A 494 -12.38 -27.78 -20.26
CA CYS A 494 -13.28 -26.65 -19.99
C CYS A 494 -13.10 -25.55 -21.04
N THR A 495 -14.02 -25.49 -22.00
CA THR A 495 -14.24 -24.29 -22.82
C THR A 495 -15.06 -23.25 -22.05
N LEU A 496 -14.95 -21.99 -22.47
CA LEU A 496 -15.64 -20.86 -21.81
C LEU A 496 -17.18 -21.00 -21.93
N ASP A 497 -17.64 -21.56 -23.06
CA ASP A 497 -19.06 -21.84 -23.31
C ASP A 497 -19.59 -22.99 -22.43
N GLU A 498 -18.77 -24.01 -22.16
CA GLU A 498 -19.13 -25.08 -21.20
C GLU A 498 -19.27 -24.50 -19.79
N LEU A 499 -18.37 -23.60 -19.35
CA LEU A 499 -18.46 -23.00 -18.03
C LEU A 499 -19.71 -22.13 -17.85
N ALA A 500 -20.01 -21.28 -18.85
CA ALA A 500 -21.20 -20.42 -18.83
C ALA A 500 -22.50 -21.23 -18.77
N ASN A 501 -22.52 -22.44 -19.36
CA ASN A 501 -23.66 -23.36 -19.32
C ASN A 501 -23.71 -24.25 -18.06
N CYS A 502 -22.61 -24.39 -17.31
CA CYS A 502 -22.53 -25.27 -16.13
C CYS A 502 -22.86 -24.58 -14.80
N VAL A 503 -22.83 -23.24 -14.74
CA VAL A 503 -23.15 -22.50 -13.51
C VAL A 503 -24.68 -22.37 -13.40
N VAL A 504 -25.29 -23.30 -12.65
CA VAL A 504 -26.73 -23.28 -12.37
C VAL A 504 -26.94 -22.92 -10.91
N ILE A 505 -27.38 -21.69 -10.65
CA ILE A 505 -27.84 -21.29 -9.30
C ILE A 505 -29.14 -22.05 -9.02
N ARG A 506 -29.12 -23.02 -8.11
CA ARG A 506 -30.30 -23.78 -7.67
C ARG A 506 -30.69 -23.42 -6.24
N THR A 507 -31.97 -23.15 -6.04
CA THR A 507 -32.59 -23.07 -4.72
C THR A 507 -33.13 -24.44 -4.31
N VAL A 508 -32.86 -24.89 -3.08
CA VAL A 508 -33.35 -26.18 -2.57
C VAL A 508 -34.40 -25.93 -1.49
N GLU A 509 -35.61 -26.45 -1.67
CA GLU A 509 -36.72 -26.31 -0.72
C GLU A 509 -37.09 -27.69 -0.16
N GLN A 510 -36.85 -27.93 1.14
CA GLN A 510 -37.31 -29.11 1.89
C GLN A 510 -37.33 -30.47 1.14
N GLY A 511 -36.28 -30.79 0.38
CA GLY A 511 -36.17 -32.07 -0.34
C GLY A 511 -36.96 -32.19 -1.63
N GLU A 512 -37.66 -31.14 -2.08
CA GLU A 512 -38.22 -31.04 -3.44
C GLU A 512 -37.46 -29.98 -4.26
N GLU A 513 -37.04 -30.40 -5.45
CA GLU A 513 -36.16 -29.61 -6.32
C GLU A 513 -36.99 -28.66 -7.19
N ILE A 514 -37.15 -27.40 -6.78
CA ILE A 514 -37.75 -26.35 -7.62
C ILE A 514 -36.64 -25.61 -8.39
N ALA A 515 -36.44 -25.98 -9.65
CA ALA A 515 -35.45 -25.36 -10.52
C ALA A 515 -35.96 -24.02 -11.09
N GLN A 516 -35.48 -22.90 -10.54
CA GLN A 516 -35.47 -21.62 -11.27
C GLN A 516 -34.06 -21.40 -11.84
N GLU A 517 -33.97 -21.34 -13.17
CA GLU A 517 -32.71 -21.18 -13.89
C GLU A 517 -32.39 -19.68 -14.04
N THR A 518 -31.34 -19.20 -13.37
CA THR A 518 -30.87 -17.81 -13.52
C THR A 518 -29.73 -17.79 -14.53
N ARG A 519 -29.91 -17.09 -15.68
CA ARG A 519 -29.00 -17.15 -16.85
C ARG A 519 -27.97 -16.03 -16.95
N ASN A 520 -27.81 -15.18 -15.93
CA ASN A 520 -26.94 -14.00 -16.00
C ASN A 520 -25.64 -14.21 -15.21
N VAL A 521 -24.74 -15.04 -15.74
CA VAL A 521 -23.37 -15.17 -15.23
C VAL A 521 -22.45 -14.33 -16.12
N VAL A 522 -21.71 -13.39 -15.54
CA VAL A 522 -20.77 -12.53 -16.28
C VAL A 522 -19.34 -12.87 -15.89
N LEU A 523 -18.54 -13.29 -16.88
CA LEU A 523 -17.10 -13.56 -16.73
C LEU A 523 -16.32 -12.33 -17.20
N ALA A 524 -15.70 -11.60 -16.28
CA ALA A 524 -15.09 -10.31 -16.62
C ALA A 524 -13.62 -10.37 -17.03
N HIS A 525 -12.89 -11.45 -16.75
CA HIS A 525 -11.50 -11.65 -17.19
C HIS A 525 -11.13 -13.15 -17.10
N TYR A 526 -10.68 -13.74 -18.21
CA TYR A 526 -10.28 -15.15 -18.30
C TYR A 526 -8.80 -15.29 -18.68
N ARG A 527 -8.07 -16.13 -17.95
CA ARG A 527 -6.74 -16.64 -18.35
C ARG A 527 -6.83 -18.16 -18.47
N GLY A 528 -6.82 -18.68 -19.70
CA GLY A 528 -6.76 -20.13 -19.92
C GLY A 528 -5.43 -20.71 -19.48
N ALA A 529 -5.46 -21.80 -18.72
CA ALA A 529 -4.28 -22.60 -18.43
C ALA A 529 -3.72 -23.17 -19.75
N ARG A 530 -2.48 -22.78 -20.08
CA ARG A 530 -1.81 -23.23 -21.31
C ARG A 530 -1.30 -24.66 -21.10
N SER A 531 -2.01 -25.67 -21.62
CA SER A 531 -1.32 -26.91 -21.99
C SER A 531 -0.50 -26.63 -23.25
N SER A 532 0.72 -27.13 -23.26
CA SER A 532 1.73 -26.84 -24.27
C SER A 532 1.34 -27.41 -25.63
N THR A 533 0.56 -26.72 -26.46
CA THR A 533 0.61 -26.75 -27.94
C THR A 533 -0.49 -25.87 -28.58
N HIS A 534 -0.06 -24.94 -29.45
CA HIS A 534 -0.85 -24.16 -30.44
C HIS A 534 -1.55 -22.86 -29.96
N SER A 535 -1.39 -21.81 -30.78
CA SER A 535 -1.76 -20.42 -30.48
C SER A 535 -2.95 -19.93 -31.31
N TYR A 536 -3.99 -19.38 -30.67
CA TYR A 536 -4.95 -18.47 -31.28
C TYR A 536 -5.31 -17.36 -30.27
N ASN A 537 -5.22 -16.10 -30.71
CA ASN A 537 -5.73 -14.95 -29.97
C ASN A 537 -7.15 -14.67 -30.50
N CYS A 538 -8.15 -14.76 -29.63
CA CYS A 538 -9.49 -14.24 -29.90
C CYS A 538 -9.75 -13.05 -28.98
N SER A 539 -9.81 -11.85 -29.56
CA SER A 539 -10.40 -10.67 -28.94
C SER A 539 -11.90 -10.66 -29.24
N VAL A 540 -12.75 -10.67 -28.22
CA VAL A 540 -14.19 -10.41 -28.37
C VAL A 540 -14.41 -8.89 -28.16
N PRO A 541 -15.15 -8.19 -29.04
CA PRO A 541 -15.55 -6.81 -28.80
C PRO A 541 -16.73 -6.73 -27.82
N LEU A 542 -16.75 -5.66 -27.02
CA LEU A 542 -17.78 -5.30 -26.03
C LEU A 542 -19.20 -5.27 -26.60
#